data_AF-A0A5N6KGB6-F1
#
_entry.id   AF-A0A5N6KGB6-F1
#
_cell.length_a   1.000
_cell.length_b   1.000
_cell.length_c   1.000
_cell.angle_alpha   90.00
_cell.angle_beta   90.00
_cell.angle_gamma   90.00
#
_symmetry.space_group_name_H-M   'P 1'
#
loop_
_entity.id
_entity.type
_entity.pdbx_description
1 polymer ?
#
loop_
_entity_poly.entity_id
_entity_poly.type
_entity_poly.pdbx_seq_one_letter_code
_entity_poly.pdbx_strand_id
1 'polypeptide(L)'
;MNEHNMEYNKVVEGFRKNEYPMLKDAVYLDHAGTTLYSKSLMERYMMDMMSNLYGNPHSASTSSQLSTSRVENARLSVLRFFNADPADFDVVFVANATAGIKLVMDAFRGQPNGFLYGYHQDSHTSLVGAREDAVSNRCLDDVAVEHQSVRIPSTIELRWSKVTIIMARKGTRS
;
A
#
# COMPACT_ATOMS: atom_id res chain seq x y z
N MET A 1 -20.65 35.66 -6.99
CA MET A 1 -20.47 34.50 -6.09
C MET A 1 -20.69 33.24 -6.93
N ASN A 2 -19.75 32.30 -6.85
CA ASN A 2 -19.26 31.46 -7.95
C ASN A 2 -20.21 30.40 -8.51
N GLU A 3 -20.48 30.44 -9.82
CA GLU A 3 -21.13 29.37 -10.59
C GLU A 3 -20.34 28.05 -10.55
N HIS A 4 -19.01 28.11 -10.46
CA HIS A 4 -18.14 26.93 -10.33
C HIS A 4 -18.40 26.05 -9.10
N ASN A 5 -18.96 26.60 -8.02
CA ASN A 5 -19.21 25.83 -6.79
C ASN A 5 -20.49 24.97 -6.89
N MET A 6 -21.44 25.35 -7.75
CA MET A 6 -22.67 24.58 -7.97
C MET A 6 -22.45 23.37 -8.89
N GLU A 7 -21.52 23.47 -9.84
CA GLU A 7 -21.23 22.40 -10.80
C GLU A 7 -20.41 21.26 -10.17
N TYR A 8 -19.38 21.58 -9.37
CA TYR A 8 -18.61 20.59 -8.60
C TYR A 8 -19.51 19.71 -7.73
N ASN A 9 -20.48 20.33 -7.07
CA ASN A 9 -21.43 19.65 -6.20
C ASN A 9 -22.29 18.65 -7.00
N LYS A 10 -22.81 19.02 -8.18
CA LYS A 10 -23.64 18.12 -9.00
C LYS A 10 -22.90 16.86 -9.47
N VAL A 11 -21.64 16.99 -9.88
CA VAL A 11 -20.83 15.84 -10.33
C VAL A 11 -20.55 14.89 -9.17
N VAL A 12 -20.15 15.43 -8.01
CA VAL A 12 -19.89 14.64 -6.80
C VAL A 12 -21.16 13.95 -6.30
N GLU A 13 -22.30 14.65 -6.29
CA GLU A 13 -23.59 14.06 -5.88
C GLU A 13 -24.05 12.96 -6.84
N GLY A 14 -23.89 13.15 -8.15
CA GLY A 14 -24.15 12.12 -9.15
C GLY A 14 -23.27 10.87 -8.94
N PHE A 15 -21.96 11.09 -8.74
CA PHE A 15 -21.00 10.04 -8.45
C PHE A 15 -21.32 9.30 -7.15
N ARG A 16 -21.60 10.02 -6.07
CA ARG A 16 -21.98 9.44 -4.77
C ARG A 16 -23.23 8.57 -4.90
N LYS A 17 -24.27 9.06 -5.60
CA LYS A 17 -25.51 8.31 -5.80
C LYS A 17 -25.29 7.00 -6.56
N ASN A 18 -24.41 7.00 -7.55
CA ASN A 18 -24.18 5.84 -8.42
C ASN A 18 -23.17 4.84 -7.83
N GLU A 19 -22.04 5.33 -7.31
CA GLU A 19 -20.94 4.49 -6.83
C GLU A 19 -21.02 4.17 -5.34
N TYR A 20 -21.74 4.98 -4.55
CA TYR A 20 -21.84 4.82 -3.09
C TYR A 20 -23.29 4.88 -2.59
N PRO A 21 -24.22 4.06 -3.12
CA PRO A 21 -25.63 4.11 -2.75
C PRO A 21 -25.89 3.80 -1.27
N MET A 22 -25.01 3.05 -0.60
CA MET A 22 -25.08 2.79 0.85
C MET A 22 -24.93 4.05 1.71
N LEU A 23 -24.44 5.16 1.14
CA LEU A 23 -24.32 6.45 1.82
C LEU A 23 -25.59 7.31 1.72
N LYS A 24 -26.68 6.84 1.10
CA LYS A 24 -27.88 7.66 0.85
C LYS A 24 -28.38 8.39 2.11
N ASP A 25 -28.44 7.68 3.23
CA ASP A 25 -28.99 8.19 4.50
C ASP A 25 -27.93 8.22 5.61
N ALA A 26 -26.64 8.24 5.25
CA ALA A 26 -25.53 8.20 6.20
C ALA A 26 -24.35 9.10 5.79
N VAL A 27 -23.65 9.67 6.77
CA VAL A 27 -22.40 10.40 6.57
C VAL A 27 -21.26 9.58 7.14
N TYR A 28 -20.31 9.19 6.30
CA TYR A 28 -19.14 8.42 6.69
C TYR A 28 -17.92 9.34 6.73
N LEU A 29 -17.35 9.55 7.93
CA LEU A 29 -16.20 10.43 8.15
C LEU A 29 -14.93 9.69 8.58
N ASP A 30 -14.95 8.35 8.57
CA ASP A 30 -13.83 7.50 9.01
C ASP A 30 -12.93 7.02 7.85
N HIS A 31 -12.81 7.85 6.80
CA HIS A 31 -11.90 7.58 5.68
C HIS A 31 -10.43 7.53 6.10
N ALA A 32 -10.09 8.08 7.27
CA ALA A 32 -8.78 7.95 7.89
C ALA A 32 -8.51 6.49 8.33
N GLY A 33 -9.48 5.82 8.93
CA GLY A 33 -9.37 4.40 9.31
C GLY A 33 -9.51 3.45 8.13
N THR A 34 -10.58 3.57 7.33
CA THR A 34 -10.83 2.70 6.17
C THR A 34 -11.70 3.42 5.14
N THR A 35 -11.38 3.31 3.86
CA THR A 35 -12.23 3.88 2.81
C THR A 35 -13.25 2.85 2.32
N LEU A 36 -14.45 3.31 1.99
CA LEU A 36 -15.51 2.46 1.43
C LEU A 36 -15.16 2.02 0.01
N TYR A 37 -15.51 0.79 -0.34
CA TYR A 37 -15.46 0.30 -1.72
C TYR A 37 -16.56 0.96 -2.54
N SER A 38 -16.32 1.10 -3.86
CA SER A 38 -17.35 1.55 -4.78
C SER A 38 -18.21 0.38 -5.25
N LYS A 39 -19.48 0.64 -5.58
CA LYS A 39 -20.42 -0.36 -6.11
C LYS A 39 -19.85 -1.02 -7.36
N SER A 40 -19.39 -0.22 -8.33
CA SER A 40 -18.94 -0.77 -9.61
C SER A 40 -17.66 -1.62 -9.47
N LEU A 41 -16.80 -1.30 -8.50
CA LEU A 41 -15.64 -2.14 -8.17
C LEU A 41 -16.08 -3.54 -7.71
N MET A 42 -17.02 -3.60 -6.77
CA MET A 42 -17.53 -4.88 -6.26
C MET A 42 -18.25 -5.68 -7.34
N GLU A 43 -19.11 -5.04 -8.15
CA GLU A 43 -19.81 -5.71 -9.25
C GLU A 43 -18.85 -6.32 -10.27
N ARG A 44 -17.83 -5.56 -10.70
CA ARG A 44 -16.81 -6.07 -11.62
C ARG A 44 -16.01 -7.22 -11.01
N TYR A 45 -15.61 -7.10 -9.73
CA TYR A 45 -14.87 -8.14 -9.04
C TYR A 45 -15.68 -9.43 -8.92
N MET A 46 -16.94 -9.35 -8.49
CA MET A 46 -17.82 -10.51 -8.35
C MET A 46 -18.09 -11.16 -9.72
N MET A 47 -18.38 -10.37 -10.75
CA MET A 47 -18.57 -10.89 -12.10
C MET A 47 -17.33 -11.61 -12.62
N ASP A 48 -16.13 -11.04 -12.42
CA ASP A 48 -14.87 -11.66 -12.81
C ASP A 48 -14.61 -12.99 -12.08
N MET A 49 -14.85 -13.04 -10.76
CA MET A 49 -14.69 -14.25 -9.97
C MET A 49 -15.68 -15.35 -10.34
N MET A 50 -16.93 -15.01 -10.69
CA MET A 50 -17.95 -16.00 -11.07
C MET A 50 -17.80 -16.51 -12.51
N SER A 51 -17.21 -15.70 -13.40
CA SER A 51 -17.09 -16.04 -14.83
C SER A 51 -15.80 -16.80 -15.15
N ASN A 52 -14.83 -16.82 -14.24
CA ASN A 52 -13.52 -17.42 -14.46
C ASN A 52 -13.21 -18.50 -13.41
N LEU A 53 -12.62 -19.60 -13.86
CA LEU A 53 -12.07 -20.61 -12.96
C LEU A 53 -10.63 -20.25 -12.60
N TYR A 54 -10.45 -19.62 -11.45
CA TYR A 54 -9.14 -19.39 -10.87
C TYR A 54 -8.70 -20.60 -10.03
N GLY A 55 -7.41 -20.91 -10.10
CA GLY A 55 -6.78 -22.04 -9.42
C GLY A 55 -5.50 -21.61 -8.70
N ASN A 56 -4.83 -22.56 -8.05
CA ASN A 56 -3.56 -22.28 -7.40
C ASN A 56 -2.49 -21.89 -8.45
N PRO A 57 -1.90 -20.68 -8.42
CA PRO A 57 -0.97 -20.14 -9.44
C PRO A 57 0.38 -20.88 -9.58
N HIS A 58 0.56 -21.98 -8.85
CA HIS A 58 1.76 -22.83 -8.89
C HIS A 58 1.52 -24.19 -9.56
N SER A 59 0.32 -24.44 -10.09
CA SER A 59 -0.01 -25.67 -10.82
C SER A 59 0.16 -25.51 -12.34
N ALA A 60 0.16 -26.61 -13.10
CA ALA A 60 0.29 -26.55 -14.56
C ALA A 60 -1.06 -26.39 -15.32
N SER A 61 -2.19 -26.31 -14.62
CA SER A 61 -3.53 -26.22 -15.23
C SER A 61 -3.80 -24.85 -15.86
N THR A 62 -4.78 -24.79 -16.78
CA THR A 62 -5.25 -23.53 -17.37
C THR A 62 -5.73 -22.53 -16.32
N SER A 63 -6.46 -23.00 -15.30
CA SER A 63 -6.93 -22.16 -14.19
C SER A 63 -5.79 -21.58 -13.35
N SER A 64 -4.70 -22.32 -13.19
CA SER A 64 -3.48 -21.85 -12.54
C SER A 64 -2.83 -20.73 -13.36
N GLN A 65 -2.57 -20.97 -14.66
CA GLN A 65 -1.93 -19.98 -15.54
C GLN A 65 -2.73 -18.67 -15.61
N LEU A 66 -4.06 -18.77 -15.63
CA LEU A 66 -4.94 -17.59 -15.59
C LEU A 66 -4.76 -16.82 -14.28
N SER A 67 -4.66 -17.52 -13.15
CA SER A 67 -4.45 -16.92 -11.83
C SER A 67 -3.07 -16.27 -11.73
N THR A 68 -2.01 -16.94 -12.19
CA THR A 68 -0.66 -16.37 -12.30
C THR A 68 -0.67 -15.10 -13.14
N SER A 69 -1.32 -15.13 -14.31
CA SER A 69 -1.42 -13.96 -15.19
C SER A 69 -2.17 -12.80 -14.54
N ARG A 70 -3.24 -13.08 -13.78
CA ARG A 70 -3.97 -12.05 -13.01
C ARG A 70 -3.09 -11.42 -11.93
N VAL A 71 -2.32 -12.23 -11.18
CA VAL A 71 -1.39 -11.75 -10.15
C VAL A 71 -0.30 -10.87 -10.76
N GLU A 72 0.33 -11.30 -11.86
CA GLU A 72 1.39 -10.53 -12.52
C GLU A 72 0.87 -9.21 -13.11
N ASN A 73 -0.32 -9.23 -13.71
CA ASN A 73 -0.98 -8.00 -14.17
C ASN A 73 -1.28 -7.02 -13.02
N ALA A 74 -1.66 -7.55 -11.85
CA ALA A 74 -1.85 -6.73 -10.66
C ALA A 74 -0.53 -6.10 -10.20
N ARG A 75 0.58 -6.86 -10.15
CA ARG A 75 1.92 -6.31 -9.83
C ARG A 75 2.32 -5.18 -10.77
N LEU A 76 2.17 -5.38 -12.08
CA LEU A 76 2.51 -4.35 -13.07
C LEU A 76 1.63 -3.10 -12.92
N SER A 77 0.35 -3.26 -12.57
CA SER A 77 -0.56 -2.12 -12.36
C SER A 77 -0.17 -1.30 -11.13
N VAL A 78 0.28 -1.97 -10.08
CA VAL A 78 0.81 -1.33 -8.86
C VAL A 78 2.10 -0.56 -9.16
N LEU A 79 3.05 -1.19 -9.86
CA LEU A 79 4.31 -0.54 -10.24
C LEU A 79 4.04 0.72 -11.08
N ARG A 80 3.14 0.64 -12.06
CA ARG A 80 2.71 1.81 -12.85
C ARG A 80 2.08 2.89 -11.98
N PHE A 81 1.22 2.52 -11.02
CA PHE A 81 0.59 3.50 -10.11
C PHE A 81 1.62 4.30 -9.31
N PHE A 82 2.72 3.67 -8.90
CA PHE A 82 3.81 4.34 -8.18
C PHE A 82 4.94 4.85 -9.08
N ASN A 83 4.81 4.75 -10.41
CA ASN A 83 5.84 5.10 -11.37
C ASN A 83 7.20 4.42 -11.08
N ALA A 84 7.15 3.13 -10.72
CA ALA A 84 8.30 2.29 -10.42
C ALA A 84 8.62 1.36 -11.60
N ASP A 85 9.89 1.27 -12.00
CA ASP A 85 10.32 0.40 -13.10
C ASP A 85 10.32 -1.08 -12.63
N PRO A 86 9.62 -2.00 -13.33
CA PRO A 86 9.68 -3.44 -13.03
C PRO A 86 11.09 -4.05 -13.13
N ALA A 87 12.02 -3.43 -13.84
CA ALA A 87 13.43 -3.84 -13.86
C ALA A 87 14.14 -3.57 -12.52
N ASP A 88 13.72 -2.52 -11.80
CA ASP A 88 14.33 -2.08 -10.56
C ASP A 88 13.53 -2.45 -9.31
N PHE A 89 12.23 -2.68 -9.42
CA PHE A 89 11.34 -2.91 -8.28
C PHE A 89 10.51 -4.18 -8.42
N ASP A 90 10.33 -4.87 -7.31
CA ASP A 90 9.34 -5.92 -7.15
C ASP A 90 8.21 -5.48 -6.21
N VAL A 91 7.04 -6.04 -6.45
CA VAL A 91 5.84 -5.87 -5.61
C VAL A 91 5.67 -7.12 -4.76
N VAL A 92 5.57 -6.97 -3.44
CA VAL A 92 5.20 -8.05 -2.52
C VAL A 92 3.83 -7.73 -1.93
N PHE A 93 2.85 -8.58 -2.21
CA PHE A 93 1.53 -8.50 -1.59
C PHE A 93 1.60 -9.05 -0.17
N VAL A 94 1.19 -8.24 0.81
CA VAL A 94 1.12 -8.62 2.23
C VAL A 94 -0.34 -8.64 2.68
N ALA A 95 -0.64 -8.86 3.97
CA ALA A 95 -2.03 -8.84 4.44
C ALA A 95 -2.55 -7.41 4.67
N ASN A 96 -1.68 -6.50 5.13
CA ASN A 96 -1.94 -5.09 5.41
C ASN A 96 -0.62 -4.35 5.64
N ALA A 97 -0.67 -3.03 5.85
CA ALA A 97 0.51 -2.20 6.10
C ALA A 97 1.33 -2.66 7.32
N THR A 98 0.68 -3.02 8.44
CA THR A 98 1.36 -3.52 9.65
C THR A 98 2.11 -4.82 9.39
N ALA A 99 1.51 -5.77 8.67
CA ALA A 99 2.18 -7.00 8.26
C ALA A 99 3.37 -6.72 7.33
N GLY A 100 3.25 -5.69 6.47
CA GLY A 100 4.34 -5.24 5.62
C GLY A 100 5.51 -4.65 6.40
N ILE A 101 5.23 -3.76 7.36
CA ILE A 101 6.24 -3.22 8.29
C ILE A 101 6.95 -4.37 8.99
N LYS A 102 6.18 -5.29 9.59
CA LYS A 102 6.75 -6.44 10.30
C LYS A 102 7.65 -7.30 9.40
N LEU A 103 7.22 -7.61 8.18
CA LEU A 103 8.03 -8.39 7.24
C LEU A 103 9.39 -7.73 6.98
N VAL A 104 9.41 -6.40 6.78
CA VAL A 104 10.65 -5.67 6.56
C VAL A 104 11.52 -5.66 7.82
N MET A 105 10.92 -5.41 9.00
CA MET A 105 11.66 -5.40 10.26
C MET A 105 12.25 -6.77 10.60
N ASP A 106 11.53 -7.86 10.35
CA ASP A 106 12.01 -9.22 10.58
C ASP A 106 13.22 -9.53 9.69
N ALA A 107 13.24 -9.05 8.44
CA ALA A 107 14.39 -9.18 7.55
C ALA A 107 15.63 -8.42 8.05
N PHE A 108 15.45 -7.23 8.63
CA PHE A 108 16.53 -6.44 9.22
C PHE A 108 17.02 -6.99 10.56
N ARG A 109 16.11 -7.53 11.38
CA ARG A 109 16.45 -8.17 12.66
C ARG A 109 17.36 -9.39 12.46
N GLY A 110 17.18 -10.11 11.35
CA GLY A 110 18.02 -11.25 10.98
C GLY A 110 19.45 -10.88 10.57
N GLN A 111 19.80 -9.60 10.44
CA GLN A 111 21.16 -9.18 10.14
C GLN A 111 22.07 -9.33 11.38
N PRO A 112 23.37 -9.68 11.21
CA PRO A 112 24.27 -9.93 12.34
C PRO A 112 24.35 -8.80 13.38
N ASN A 113 24.20 -7.55 12.94
CA ASN A 113 24.26 -6.36 13.79
C ASN A 113 22.88 -5.74 14.08
N GLY A 114 21.79 -6.44 13.71
CA GLY A 114 20.43 -5.90 13.71
C GLY A 114 20.32 -4.61 12.89
N PHE A 115 19.48 -3.68 13.35
CA PHE A 115 19.26 -2.40 12.69
C PHE A 115 19.05 -1.25 13.68
N LEU A 116 19.37 -0.04 13.20
CA LEU A 116 19.07 1.22 13.87
C LEU A 116 17.78 1.78 13.28
N TYR A 117 16.89 2.30 14.12
CA TYR A 117 15.56 2.72 13.69
C TYR A 117 15.24 4.16 14.09
N GLY A 118 15.01 5.03 13.10
CA GLY A 118 14.46 6.36 13.31
C GLY A 118 12.99 6.40 12.90
N TYR A 119 12.14 7.03 13.70
CA TYR A 119 10.73 7.25 13.36
C TYR A 119 10.28 8.64 13.79
N HIS A 120 9.35 9.22 13.02
CA HIS A 120 8.77 10.52 13.37
C HIS A 120 7.77 10.37 14.53
N GLN A 121 7.65 11.38 15.39
CA GLN A 121 6.71 11.38 16.52
C GLN A 121 5.25 11.18 16.10
N ASP A 122 4.88 11.68 14.91
CA ASP A 122 3.54 11.53 14.34
C ASP A 122 3.36 10.24 13.50
N SER A 123 4.31 9.30 13.60
CA SER A 123 4.19 8.03 12.89
C SER A 123 3.02 7.20 13.42
N HIS A 124 2.39 6.44 12.53
CA HIS A 124 1.36 5.49 12.92
C HIS A 124 1.91 4.48 13.96
N THR A 125 1.05 4.03 14.88
CA THR A 125 1.45 3.14 15.99
C THR A 125 2.17 1.88 15.54
N SER A 126 1.85 1.35 14.35
CA SER A 126 2.57 0.22 13.73
C SER A 126 4.06 0.50 13.46
N LEU A 127 4.42 1.71 13.04
CA LEU A 127 5.82 2.13 12.85
C LEU A 127 6.47 2.39 14.21
N VAL A 128 5.75 3.04 15.12
CA VAL A 128 6.23 3.28 16.48
C VAL A 128 6.58 1.96 17.19
N GLY A 129 5.74 0.93 17.04
CA GLY A 129 5.96 -0.39 17.63
C GLY A 129 7.15 -1.15 17.03
N ALA A 130 7.52 -0.87 15.78
CA ALA A 130 8.68 -1.50 15.12
C ALA A 130 10.01 -1.22 15.84
N ARG A 131 10.07 -0.16 16.65
CA ARG A 131 11.26 0.23 17.41
C ARG A 131 11.72 -0.83 18.42
N GLU A 132 10.81 -1.67 18.91
CA GLU A 132 11.11 -2.69 19.93
C GLU A 132 12.01 -3.79 19.39
N ASP A 133 12.04 -3.94 18.05
CA ASP A 133 12.85 -4.94 17.36
C ASP A 133 14.22 -4.39 16.92
N ALA A 134 14.45 -3.09 17.09
CA ALA A 134 15.69 -2.41 16.72
C ALA A 134 16.73 -2.50 17.84
N VAL A 135 18.02 -2.51 17.48
CA VAL A 135 19.13 -2.48 18.46
C VAL A 135 19.16 -1.16 19.22
N SER A 136 18.85 -0.07 18.52
CA SER A 136 18.54 1.21 19.14
C SER A 136 17.58 1.98 18.25
N ASN A 137 16.81 2.87 18.88
CA ASN A 137 15.83 3.68 18.18
C ASN A 137 15.88 5.15 18.60
N ARG A 138 15.38 6.03 17.73
CA ARG A 138 15.26 7.45 17.99
C ARG A 138 13.91 7.97 17.47
N CYS A 139 13.17 8.64 18.36
CA CYS A 139 12.02 9.44 17.99
C CYS A 139 12.52 10.79 17.43
N LEU A 140 11.97 11.19 16.29
CA LEU A 140 12.34 12.40 15.55
C LEU A 140 11.16 13.35 15.50
N ASP A 141 11.42 14.63 15.66
CA ASP A 141 10.51 15.71 15.30
C ASP A 141 10.83 16.23 13.88
N ASP A 142 10.07 17.21 13.40
CA ASP A 142 10.24 17.78 12.07
C ASP A 142 11.67 18.27 11.82
N VAL A 143 12.27 18.95 12.81
CA VAL A 143 13.62 19.51 12.72
C VAL A 143 14.68 18.42 12.63
N ALA A 144 14.52 17.35 13.42
CA ALA A 144 15.45 16.23 13.43
C ALA A 144 15.41 15.42 12.12
N VAL A 145 14.23 15.25 11.50
CA VAL A 145 14.09 14.55 10.21
C VAL A 145 14.86 15.26 9.10
N GLU A 146 14.75 16.59 9.01
CA GLU A 146 15.46 17.39 8.00
C GLU A 146 16.98 17.28 8.15
N HIS A 147 17.50 17.29 9.39
CA HIS A 147 18.93 17.19 9.65
C HIS A 147 19.50 15.78 9.47
N GLN A 148 18.69 14.73 9.67
CA GLN A 148 19.15 13.34 9.61
C GLN A 148 19.18 12.77 8.19
N SER A 149 18.42 13.38 7.26
CA SER A 149 18.41 13.06 5.82
C SER A 149 19.81 13.13 5.16
N VAL A 150 20.77 13.81 5.80
CA VAL A 150 22.12 14.08 5.28
C VAL A 150 23.16 13.02 5.67
N ARG A 151 22.86 12.03 6.54
CA ARG A 151 23.91 11.16 7.15
C ARG A 151 23.68 9.64 7.16
N ILE A 152 22.68 9.09 6.47
CA ILE A 152 22.43 7.62 6.52
C ILE A 152 22.91 6.97 5.20
N PRO A 153 23.94 6.09 5.20
CA PRO A 153 24.60 5.65 3.97
C PRO A 153 23.83 4.64 3.09
N SER A 154 22.67 4.14 3.52
CA SER A 154 21.88 3.17 2.74
C SER A 154 20.42 3.17 3.19
N THR A 155 19.61 4.07 2.63
CA THR A 155 18.18 4.17 2.94
C THR A 155 17.39 3.23 2.05
N ILE A 156 16.63 2.30 2.64
CA ILE A 156 15.44 1.75 1.97
C ILE A 156 14.34 2.80 2.15
N GLU A 157 14.03 3.56 1.11
CA GLU A 157 12.91 4.50 1.11
C GLU A 157 11.61 3.71 0.97
N LEU A 158 10.93 3.47 2.09
CA LEU A 158 9.61 2.83 2.10
C LEU A 158 8.53 3.92 2.04
N ARG A 159 7.88 4.02 0.88
CA ARG A 159 6.70 4.88 0.71
C ARG A 159 5.45 4.14 1.14
N TRP A 160 4.85 4.59 2.24
CA TRP A 160 3.60 4.03 2.75
C TRP A 160 2.42 4.78 2.15
N SER A 161 1.54 4.03 1.51
CA SER A 161 0.12 4.39 1.44
C SER A 161 -0.64 3.38 2.30
N LYS A 162 -1.94 3.54 2.51
CA LYS A 162 -2.79 2.57 3.25
C LYS A 162 -2.93 1.21 2.54
N VAL A 163 -1.90 0.79 1.80
CA VAL A 163 -1.94 -0.27 0.82
C VAL A 163 -1.07 -1.44 1.25
N THR A 164 -1.65 -2.60 1.03
CA THR A 164 -1.26 -3.99 1.24
C THR A 164 0.01 -4.43 0.47
N ILE A 165 0.94 -3.51 0.20
CA ILE A 165 2.03 -3.71 -0.76
C ILE A 165 3.34 -3.15 -0.23
N ILE A 166 4.40 -3.95 -0.34
CA ILE A 166 5.78 -3.48 -0.24
C ILE A 166 6.34 -3.39 -1.66
N MET A 167 6.95 -2.25 -2.00
CA MET A 167 7.86 -2.16 -3.15
C MET A 167 9.28 -2.28 -2.65
N ALA A 168 9.99 -3.30 -3.13
CA ALA A 168 11.39 -3.52 -2.80
C ALA A 168 12.23 -3.28 -4.04
N ARG A 169 13.28 -2.47 -3.92
CA ARG A 169 14.26 -2.31 -5.00
C ARG A 169 15.07 -3.59 -5.12
N LYS A 170 15.16 -4.15 -6.32
CA LYS A 170 16.03 -5.27 -6.65
C LYS A 170 17.47 -4.84 -6.36
N GLY A 171 18.18 -5.63 -5.56
CA GLY A 171 19.59 -5.38 -5.31
C GLY A 171 20.36 -5.41 -6.63
N THR A 172 21.25 -4.43 -6.83
CA THR A 172 22.30 -4.54 -7.85
C THR A 172 23.12 -5.76 -7.49
N ARG A 173 23.15 -6.80 -8.35
CA ARG A 173 24.16 -7.85 -8.24
C ARG A 173 25.52 -7.16 -8.31
N SER A 174 26.25 -7.14 -7.19
CA SER A 174 27.70 -6.89 -7.17
C SER A 174 28.42 -8.09 -7.77
#